data_AF-A0A846K044-F1
#
_entry.id   AF-A0A846K044-F1
#
_cell.length_a   1.000
_cell.length_b   1.000
_cell.length_c   1.000
_cell.angle_alpha   90.00
_cell.angle_beta   90.00
_cell.angle_gamma   90.00
#
_symmetry.space_group_name_H-M   'P 1'
#
loop_
_entity.id
_entity.type
_entity.pdbx_description
1 polymer ?
#
loop_
_entity_poly.entity_id
_entity_poly.type
_entity_poly.pdbx_seq_one_letter_code
_entity_poly.pdbx_strand_id
1 'polypeptide(L)'
;MLFGFLKSKSDFSYKEKAERIRNKTIRKEVNNFKKLCIKRFEDNIEKGKTTTTVDFYGNVTYGFENEISEIVLRELKEEYKNIDFSFSFRHFQNSYKGICMVAI
;
A
#
# COMPACT_ATOMS: atom_id res chain seq x y z
N MET A 1 31.31 -44.62 4.95
CA MET A 1 30.01 -43.92 4.85
C MET A 1 29.93 -42.89 5.96
N LEU A 2 29.92 -41.59 5.65
CA LEU A 2 29.58 -40.55 6.64
C LEU A 2 29.02 -39.32 5.90
N PHE A 3 27.86 -39.48 5.26
CA PHE A 3 27.05 -38.36 4.78
C PHE A 3 26.25 -37.80 5.98
N GLY A 4 26.97 -37.12 6.87
CA GLY A 4 26.40 -36.38 7.98
C GLY A 4 25.81 -35.06 7.50
N PHE A 5 24.49 -35.06 7.30
CA PHE A 5 23.56 -33.92 7.34
C PHE A 5 24.20 -32.55 7.69
N LEU A 6 24.74 -31.87 6.68
CA LEU A 6 24.86 -30.40 6.70
C LEU A 6 23.45 -29.84 6.50
N LYS A 7 22.71 -29.71 7.60
CA LYS A 7 21.46 -28.95 7.63
C LYS A 7 21.81 -27.51 7.28
N SER A 8 21.51 -27.13 6.04
CA SER A 8 21.72 -25.81 5.41
C SER A 8 21.35 -24.67 6.38
N LYS A 9 22.35 -24.09 7.05
CA LYS A 9 22.23 -22.79 7.75
C LYS A 9 22.05 -21.63 6.77
N SER A 10 22.27 -21.88 5.48
CA SER A 10 22.17 -20.89 4.41
C SER A 10 20.71 -20.55 4.04
N ASP A 11 19.80 -21.52 4.04
CA ASP A 11 18.41 -21.26 3.60
C ASP A 11 17.62 -20.38 4.57
N PHE A 12 17.94 -20.42 5.86
CA PHE A 12 17.30 -19.56 6.87
C PHE A 12 17.70 -18.09 6.68
N SER A 13 18.97 -17.83 6.36
CA SER A 13 19.52 -16.49 6.13
C SER A 13 18.92 -15.80 4.89
N TYR A 14 18.73 -16.54 3.79
CA TYR A 14 18.14 -15.98 2.57
C TYR A 14 16.67 -15.60 2.74
N LYS A 15 15.88 -16.42 3.45
CA LYS A 15 14.47 -16.12 3.74
C LYS A 15 14.32 -14.86 4.59
N GLU A 16 15.11 -14.74 5.66
CA GLU A 16 15.08 -13.53 6.49
C GLU A 16 15.51 -12.27 5.72
N LYS A 17 16.53 -12.38 4.87
CA LYS A 17 16.98 -11.26 4.05
C LYS A 17 15.90 -10.83 3.04
N ALA A 18 15.25 -11.79 2.40
CA ALA A 18 14.14 -11.53 1.49
C ALA A 18 12.98 -10.83 2.20
N GLU A 19 12.62 -11.29 3.40
CA GLU A 19 11.55 -10.70 4.22
C GLU A 19 11.87 -9.26 4.64
N ARG A 20 13.12 -8.99 5.05
CA ARG A 20 13.56 -7.61 5.37
C ARG A 20 13.46 -6.68 4.16
N ILE A 21 13.84 -7.16 2.98
CA ILE A 21 13.74 -6.38 1.74
C ILE A 21 12.27 -6.11 1.40
N ARG A 22 11.43 -7.14 1.45
CA ARG A 22 9.98 -7.02 1.23
C ARG A 22 9.35 -5.98 2.15
N ASN A 23 9.58 -6.08 3.46
CA ASN A 23 9.03 -5.13 4.43
C ASN A 23 9.53 -3.70 4.23
N LYS A 24 10.79 -3.53 3.82
CA LYS A 24 11.34 -2.22 3.46
C LYS A 24 10.64 -1.63 2.23
N THR A 25 10.38 -2.45 1.22
CA THR A 25 9.66 -2.04 0.01
C THR A 25 8.23 -1.64 0.33
N ILE A 26 7.48 -2.49 1.04
CA ILE A 26 6.10 -2.19 1.46
C ILE A 26 6.03 -0.87 2.21
N ARG A 27 6.89 -0.67 3.22
CA ARG A 27 6.89 0.58 4.00
C ARG A 27 7.19 1.81 3.15
N LYS A 28 8.10 1.70 2.18
CA LYS A 28 8.40 2.79 1.23
C LYS A 28 7.18 3.11 0.36
N GLU A 29 6.52 2.09 -0.16
CA GLU A 29 5.35 2.27 -1.02
C GLU A 29 4.13 2.80 -0.27
N VAL A 30 3.87 2.32 0.95
CA VAL A 30 2.85 2.90 1.84
C VAL A 30 3.07 4.40 2.00
N ASN A 31 4.29 4.82 2.38
CA ASN A 31 4.61 6.23 2.57
C ASN A 31 4.44 7.05 1.27
N ASN A 32 4.88 6.52 0.14
CA ASN A 32 4.75 7.20 -1.15
C ASN A 32 3.28 7.34 -1.56
N PHE A 33 2.49 6.28 -1.39
CA PHE A 33 1.09 6.25 -1.78
C PHE A 33 0.22 7.13 -0.88
N LYS A 34 0.46 7.15 0.44
CA LYS A 34 -0.20 8.10 1.36
C LYS A 34 0.03 9.56 0.92
N LYS A 35 1.27 9.93 0.63
CA LYS A 35 1.62 11.27 0.13
C LYS A 35 0.88 11.61 -1.16
N LEU A 36 0.79 10.65 -2.08
CA LEU A 36 0.03 10.82 -3.33
C LEU A 36 -1.46 11.04 -3.06
N CYS A 37 -2.05 10.26 -2.15
CA CYS A 37 -3.46 10.38 -1.77
C CYS A 37 -3.77 11.78 -1.25
N ILE A 38 -3.02 12.25 -0.26
CA ILE A 38 -3.22 13.55 0.37
C ILE A 38 -2.99 14.69 -0.62
N LYS A 39 -1.90 14.65 -1.40
CA LYS A 39 -1.64 15.66 -2.43
C LYS A 39 -2.80 15.79 -3.41
N ARG A 40 -3.29 14.65 -3.95
CA ARG A 40 -4.41 14.67 -4.90
C ARG A 40 -5.71 15.16 -4.28
N PHE A 41 -5.91 14.88 -2.99
CA PHE A 41 -7.06 15.35 -2.25
C PHE A 41 -7.01 16.87 -2.06
N GLU A 42 -5.89 17.41 -1.58
CA GLU A 42 -5.65 18.85 -1.42
C GLU A 42 -5.82 19.60 -2.75
N ASP A 43 -5.17 19.12 -3.83
CA ASP A 43 -5.30 19.67 -5.19
C ASP A 43 -6.76 19.70 -5.69
N ASN A 44 -7.61 18.78 -5.22
CA ASN A 44 -9.03 18.71 -5.59
C ASN A 44 -9.90 19.61 -4.72
N ILE A 45 -9.58 19.74 -3.43
CA ILE A 45 -10.25 20.66 -2.51
C ILE A 45 -10.04 22.10 -2.98
N GLU A 46 -8.83 22.47 -3.41
CA GLU A 46 -8.55 23.79 -4.02
C GLU A 46 -9.40 24.05 -5.28
N LYS A 47 -9.80 23.00 -6.00
CA LYS A 47 -10.67 23.07 -7.17
C LYS A 47 -12.16 22.97 -6.83
N GLY A 48 -12.52 23.00 -5.54
CA GLY A 48 -13.90 22.89 -5.06
C GLY A 48 -14.50 21.48 -5.15
N LYS A 49 -13.67 20.43 -5.28
CA LYS A 49 -14.12 19.04 -5.28
C LYS A 49 -13.95 18.42 -3.89
N THR A 50 -15.02 17.85 -3.36
CA THR A 50 -15.05 17.26 -2.01
C THR A 50 -14.66 15.78 -1.97
N THR A 51 -14.57 15.12 -3.13
CA THR A 51 -14.28 13.68 -3.24
C THR A 51 -13.09 13.44 -4.15
N THR A 52 -12.16 12.59 -3.71
CA THR A 52 -11.00 12.16 -4.50
C THR A 52 -10.85 10.65 -4.42
N THR A 53 -10.53 10.01 -5.53
CA THR A 53 -10.18 8.58 -5.55
C THR A 53 -8.82 8.37 -6.20
N VAL A 54 -7.95 7.61 -5.52
CA VAL A 54 -6.61 7.26 -6.01
C VAL A 54 -6.50 5.74 -6.09
N ASP A 55 -6.22 5.24 -7.28
CA ASP A 55 -6.16 3.80 -7.55
C ASP A 55 -4.80 3.22 -7.16
N PHE A 56 -4.78 1.99 -6.64
CA PHE A 56 -3.53 1.28 -6.36
C PHE A 56 -2.83 0.85 -7.66
N TYR A 57 -3.61 0.53 -8.69
CA TYR A 57 -3.08 0.14 -10.00
C TYR A 57 -2.20 1.23 -10.61
N GLY A 58 -0.98 0.85 -11.02
CA GLY A 58 0.01 1.75 -11.61
C GLY A 58 0.70 2.70 -10.62
N ASN A 59 0.27 2.75 -9.35
CA ASN A 59 0.88 3.58 -8.31
C ASN A 59 1.60 2.75 -7.22
N VAL A 60 1.33 1.45 -7.18
CA VAL A 60 1.89 0.48 -6.24
C VAL A 60 2.38 -0.74 -7.02
N THR A 61 3.46 -1.37 -6.53
CA THR A 61 4.06 -2.54 -7.18
C THR A 61 3.09 -3.72 -7.17
N TYR A 62 3.01 -4.40 -8.32
CA TYR A 62 2.18 -5.59 -8.49
C TYR A 62 2.55 -6.70 -7.51
N GLY A 63 1.53 -7.29 -6.87
CA GLY A 63 1.67 -8.34 -5.86
C GLY A 63 1.66 -7.84 -4.41
N PHE A 64 1.74 -6.52 -4.18
CA PHE A 64 1.66 -5.93 -2.84
C PHE A 64 0.39 -5.09 -2.61
N GLU A 65 -0.50 -4.98 -3.59
CA GLU A 65 -1.64 -4.06 -3.54
C GLU A 65 -2.54 -4.33 -2.34
N ASN A 66 -2.85 -5.60 -2.06
CA ASN A 66 -3.71 -5.97 -0.93
C ASN A 66 -3.07 -5.57 0.40
N GLU A 67 -1.82 -5.96 0.63
CA GLU A 67 -1.10 -5.66 1.88
C GLU A 67 -0.92 -4.15 2.09
N ILE A 68 -0.49 -3.44 1.05
CA ILE A 68 -0.31 -1.98 1.09
C ILE A 68 -1.64 -1.27 1.30
N SER A 69 -2.71 -1.73 0.66
CA SER A 69 -4.01 -1.06 0.75
C SER A 69 -4.59 -1.05 2.15
N GLU A 70 -4.50 -2.16 2.88
CA GLU A 70 -4.97 -2.25 4.26
C GLU A 70 -4.15 -1.36 5.20
N ILE A 71 -2.82 -1.34 5.02
CA ILE A 71 -1.93 -0.51 5.83
C ILE A 71 -2.18 0.98 5.57
N VAL A 72 -2.27 1.38 4.31
CA VAL A 72 -2.54 2.78 3.90
C VAL A 72 -3.86 3.25 4.48
N LEU A 73 -4.93 2.46 4.34
CA LEU A 73 -6.26 2.86 4.83
C LEU A 73 -6.24 3.08 6.35
N ARG A 74 -5.62 2.16 7.09
CA ARG A 74 -5.50 2.28 8.55
C ARG A 74 -4.71 3.52 8.95
N GLU A 75 -3.51 3.70 8.40
CA GLU A 75 -2.63 4.82 8.76
C GLU A 75 -3.24 6.18 8.40
N LEU A 76 -3.90 6.30 7.23
CA LEU A 76 -4.57 7.54 6.84
C LEU A 76 -5.72 7.90 7.78
N LYS A 77 -6.54 6.91 8.20
CA LYS A 77 -7.60 7.14 9.19
C LYS A 77 -7.08 7.57 10.56
N GLU A 78 -5.93 7.03 10.97
CA GLU A 78 -5.28 7.41 12.22
C GLU A 78 -4.71 8.83 12.16
N GLU A 79 -4.08 9.19 11.03
CA GLU A 79 -3.41 10.48 10.83
C GLU A 79 -4.39 11.64 10.53
N TYR A 80 -5.46 11.39 9.76
CA TYR A 80 -6.34 12.42 9.22
C TYR A 80 -7.80 12.21 9.66
N LYS A 81 -8.19 12.82 10.77
CA LYS A 81 -9.54 12.63 11.36
C LYS A 81 -10.66 13.42 10.67
N ASN A 82 -10.31 14.42 9.87
CA ASN A 82 -11.26 15.31 9.18
C ASN A 82 -11.55 14.87 7.74
N ILE A 83 -11.03 13.70 7.34
CA ILE A 83 -11.23 13.12 6.02
C ILE A 83 -11.78 11.72 6.24
N ASP A 84 -12.90 11.41 5.60
CA ASP A 84 -13.38 10.03 5.56
C ASP A 84 -12.62 9.26 4.49
N PHE A 85 -12.12 8.08 4.86
CA PHE A 85 -11.40 7.19 3.97
C PHE A 85 -12.14 5.86 3.82
N SER A 86 -12.29 5.41 2.58
CA SER A 86 -12.89 4.11 2.28
C SER A 86 -12.22 3.47 1.07
N PHE A 87 -12.42 2.16 0.91
CA PHE A 87 -12.07 1.52 -0.35
C PHE A 87 -13.14 1.80 -1.39
N SER A 88 -12.71 2.03 -2.62
CA SER A 88 -13.55 2.03 -3.81
C SER A 88 -13.06 0.97 -4.78
N PHE A 89 -14.00 0.25 -5.40
CA PHE A 89 -13.71 -0.74 -6.43
C PHE A 89 -14.27 -0.23 -7.75
N ARG A 90 -13.40 -0.04 -8.74
CA ARG A 90 -13.82 0.40 -10.07
C ARG A 90 -13.81 -0.77 -11.04
N HIS A 91 -14.97 -1.08 -11.61
CA HIS A 91 -15.08 -2.08 -12.67
C HIS A 91 -14.60 -1.50 -14.00
N PHE A 92 -13.32 -1.69 -14.31
CA PHE A 92 -12.82 -1.52 -15.66
C PHE A 92 -11.88 -2.68 -16.00
N GLN A 93 -12.37 -3.66 -16.76
CA GLN A 93 -11.70 -4.89 -17.23
C GLN A 93 -11.04 -5.81 -16.17
N ASN A 94 -10.56 -5.32 -15.01
CA ASN A 94 -9.89 -6.09 -13.94
C ASN A 94 -10.12 -5.52 -12.52
N SER A 95 -11.31 -4.97 -12.22
CA SER A 95 -11.72 -4.49 -10.87
C SER A 95 -10.58 -3.93 -10.00
N TYR A 96 -10.23 -2.67 -10.17
CA TYR A 96 -9.11 -2.08 -9.43
C TYR A 96 -9.56 -1.50 -8.09
N LYS A 97 -8.81 -1.81 -7.03
CA LYS A 97 -8.96 -1.22 -5.70
C LYS A 97 -8.38 0.19 -5.71
N GLY A 98 -9.03 1.12 -5.02
CA GLY A 98 -8.55 2.47 -4.78
C GLY A 98 -8.95 2.99 -3.41
N ILE A 99 -8.30 4.07 -2.96
CA ILE A 99 -8.70 4.81 -1.76
C ILE A 99 -9.60 5.96 -2.20
N CYS A 100 -10.82 5.98 -1.69
CA CYS A 100 -11.74 7.11 -1.75
C CYS A 100 -11.55 7.98 -0.50
N MET A 101 -11.52 9.29 -0.71
CA MET A 101 -11.32 10.32 0.30
C MET A 101 -12.42 11.37 0.17
N VAL A 102 -13.09 11.68 1.26
CA VAL A 102 -14.19 12.66 1.32
C VAL A 102 -13.93 13.65 2.46
N ALA A 103 -14.03 14.95 2.17
CA ALA A 103 -14.00 15.98 3.21
C ALA A 103 -15.27 15.90 4.08
N ILE A 104 -15.11 15.89 5.41
CA ILE A 104 -16.20 15.90 6.39
C ILE A 104 -16.49 17.32 6.86
#